data_AF-A0A6M3J6M4-F1
#
_entry.id   AF-A0A6M3J6M4-F1
#
_cell.length_a   1.000
_cell.length_b   1.000
_cell.length_c   1.000
_cell.angle_alpha   90.00
_cell.angle_beta   90.00
_cell.angle_gamma   90.00
#
_symmetry.space_group_name_H-M   'P 1'
#
loop_
_entity.id
_entity.type
_entity.pdbx_description
1 polymer ?
#
loop_
_entity_poly.entity_id
_entity_poly.type
_entity_poly.pdbx_seq_one_letter_code
_entity_poly.pdbx_strand_id
1 'polypeptide(L)' 'MPTPNINETEADYIARCVPIVMAEGKTQDQALGQCYGMYRQQAEGARKAKVHETMQKERPS' A
#
# COMPACT_ATOMS: atom_id res chain seq x y z
N MET A 1 -4.88 8.87 4.33
CA MET A 1 -4.29 8.03 3.26
C MET A 1 -5.22 6.86 2.98
N PRO A 2 -5.55 6.56 1.72
CA PRO A 2 -6.47 5.47 1.38
C PRO A 2 -5.83 4.11 1.68
N THR A 3 -6.61 3.19 2.25
CA THR A 3 -6.24 1.78 2.33
C THR A 3 -6.36 1.17 0.93
N PRO A 4 -5.31 0.52 0.39
CA PRO A 4 -5.38 -0.16 -0.89
C PRO A 4 -6.33 -1.35 -0.80
N ASN A 5 -7.21 -1.53 -1.79
CA ASN A 5 -8.06 -2.72 -1.84
C ASN A 5 -7.25 -3.93 -2.30
N ILE A 6 -7.66 -5.13 -1.87
CA ILE A 6 -6.92 -6.38 -2.16
C ILE A 6 -6.83 -6.71 -3.66
N ASN A 7 -7.74 -6.15 -4.47
CA ASN A 7 -7.79 -6.28 -5.92
C ASN A 7 -7.58 -4.94 -6.65
N GLU A 8 -7.10 -3.92 -5.93
CA GLU A 8 -6.78 -2.63 -6.54
C GLU A 8 -5.50 -2.74 -7.35
N THR A 9 -5.50 -2.15 -8.54
CA THR A 9 -4.27 -2.03 -9.33
C THR A 9 -3.43 -0.87 -8.81
N GLU A 10 -2.12 -0.91 -9.05
CA GLU A 10 -1.22 0.20 -8.71
C GLU A 10 -1.73 1.54 -9.27
N ALA A 11 -2.22 1.52 -10.52
CA ALA A 11 -2.76 2.71 -11.17
C ALA A 11 -3.99 3.27 -10.45
N ASP A 12 -4.91 2.41 -10.03
CA ASP A 12 -6.14 2.82 -9.32
C ASP A 12 -5.81 3.43 -7.95
N TYR A 13 -4.88 2.81 -7.22
CA TYR A 13 -4.40 3.33 -5.94
C TYR A 13 -3.76 4.70 -6.07
N ILE A 14 -2.89 4.88 -7.07
CA ILE A 14 -2.16 6.13 -7.28
C ILE A 14 -3.12 7.24 -7.71
N ALA A 15 -4.08 6.93 -8.59
CA ALA A 15 -5.10 7.88 -9.00
C ALA A 15 -5.90 8.45 -7.81
N ARG A 16 -6.16 7.64 -6.76
CA ARG A 16 -6.82 8.10 -5.52
C ARG A 16 -5.88 8.77 -4.54
N CYS A 17 -4.61 8.33 -4.47
CA CYS A 17 -3.64 8.81 -3.49
C CYS A 17 -3.07 10.20 -3.86
N VAL A 18 -2.74 10.44 -5.14
CA VAL A 18 -2.15 11.70 -5.61
C VAL A 18 -2.96 12.95 -5.20
N PRO A 19 -4.27 13.06 -5.48
CA PRO A 19 -5.03 14.26 -5.12
C PRO A 19 -5.09 14.51 -3.61
N ILE A 20 -5.08 13.46 -2.79
CA ILE A 20 -5.06 13.58 -1.32
C ILE A 20 -3.73 14.17 -0.85
N VAL A 21 -2.62 13.64 -1.36
CA VAL A 21 -1.27 14.10 -0.98
C VAL A 21 -0.99 15.51 -1.55
N MET A 22 -1.51 15.83 -2.73
CA MET A 22 -1.44 17.19 -3.28
C MET A 22 -2.27 18.19 -2.46
N ALA A 23 -3.41 17.78 -1.89
CA ALA A 23 -4.19 18.62 -0.97
C ALA A 23 -3.43 18.94 0.33
N GLU A 24 -2.42 18.15 0.70
CA GLU A 24 -1.49 18.45 1.81
C GLU A 24 -0.41 19.48 1.44
N GLY A 25 -0.45 20.04 0.23
CA GLY A 25 0.50 21.04 -0.26
C GLY A 25 1.74 20.45 -0.93
N LYS A 26 1.74 19.15 -1.26
CA LYS A 26 2.85 18.52 -1.98
C LYS A 26 2.74 18.72 -3.49
N THR A 27 3.88 18.77 -4.15
CA THR A 27 3.92 18.77 -5.61
C THR A 27 3.49 17.40 -6.17
N GLN A 28 3.06 17.39 -7.42
CA GLN A 28 2.65 16.15 -8.10
C GLN A 28 3.74 15.07 -8.06
N ASP A 29 5.01 15.45 -8.24
CA ASP A 29 6.14 14.52 -8.22
C ASP A 29 6.39 13.92 -6.83
N GLN A 30 6.29 14.75 -5.79
CA GLN A 30 6.34 14.32 -4.38
C GLN A 30 5.18 13.38 -4.04
N ALA A 31 3.97 13.71 -4.53
CA ALA A 31 2.78 12.91 -4.33
C ALA A 31 2.91 11.54 -5.00
N LEU A 32 3.36 11.50 -6.25
CA LEU A 32 3.61 10.26 -6.98
C LEU A 32 4.62 9.38 -6.24
N GLY A 33 5.80 9.92 -5.91
CA GLY A 33 6.84 9.15 -5.22
C GLY A 33 6.37 8.55 -3.90
N GLN A 34 5.59 9.32 -3.12
CA GLN A 34 5.00 8.84 -1.88
C GLN A 34 3.95 7.76 -2.10
N CYS A 35 3.03 7.96 -3.05
CA CYS A 35 1.97 7.00 -3.36
C CYS A 35 2.52 5.68 -3.92
N TYR A 36 3.53 5.72 -4.80
CA TYR A 36 4.24 4.52 -5.26
C TYR A 36 4.94 3.79 -4.11
N GLY A 37 5.65 4.52 -3.24
CA GLY A 37 6.33 3.93 -2.09
C GLY A 37 5.38 3.23 -1.13
N MET A 38 4.24 3.86 -0.85
CA MET A 38 3.20 3.30 0.04
C MET A 38 2.50 2.10 -0.57
N TYR A 39 2.14 2.14 -1.86
CA TYR A 39 1.56 1.01 -2.56
C TYR A 39 2.50 -0.21 -2.51
N ARG A 40 3.79 0.00 -2.81
CA ARG A 40 4.80 -1.08 -2.74
C ARG A 40 4.96 -1.63 -1.33
N GLN A 41 5.09 -0.76 -0.33
CA GLN A 41 5.22 -1.19 1.07
C GLN A 41 3.99 -1.98 1.55
N GLN A 42 2.79 -1.57 1.12
CA GLN A 42 1.53 -2.27 1.44
C GLN A 42 1.36 -3.56 0.64
N ALA A 43 1.77 -3.60 -0.63
CA ALA A 43 1.76 -4.83 -1.44
C ALA A 43 2.74 -5.88 -0.86
N GLU A 44 3.91 -5.43 -0.41
CA GLU A 44 4.91 -6.27 0.25
C GLU A 44 4.45 -6.66 1.67
N GLY A 45 3.79 -5.75 2.38
CA GLY A 45 3.16 -5.99 3.68
C GLY A 45 2.01 -6.98 3.63
N ALA A 46 1.15 -6.91 2.60
CA ALA A 46 0.09 -7.87 2.33
C ALA A 46 0.67 -9.26 2.00
N ARG A 47 1.82 -9.30 1.32
CA ARG A 47 2.58 -10.54 1.08
C ARG A 47 3.15 -11.12 2.38
N LYS A 48 3.71 -10.28 3.26
CA LYS A 48 4.21 -10.68 4.59
C LYS A 48 3.10 -11.07 5.57
N ALA A 49 1.93 -10.43 5.52
CA ALA A 49 0.78 -10.76 6.36
C ALA A 49 0.29 -12.19 6.07
N LYS A 50 0.21 -12.58 4.79
CA LYS A 50 -0.07 -13.99 4.41
C LYS A 50 1.00 -14.97 4.90
N VAL A 51 2.28 -14.59 4.86
CA VAL A 51 3.38 -15.45 5.35
C VAL A 51 3.32 -15.61 6.89
N HIS A 52 3.02 -14.54 7.63
CA HIS A 52 2.98 -14.59 9.09
C HIS A 52 1.74 -15.32 9.64
N GLU A 53 0.61 -15.24 8.93
CA GLU A 53 -0.59 -16.03 9.24
C GLU A 53 -0.35 -17.54 9.02
N THR A 54 0.36 -17.90 7.94
CA THR A 54 0.69 -19.31 7.66
C THR A 54 1.64 -19.88 8.73
N MET A 55 2.60 -19.09 9.19
CA MET A 55 3.62 -19.53 10.15
C MET A 55 3.13 -19.62 11.62
N GLN A 56 1.94 -19.10 11.94
CA GLN A 56 1.31 -19.26 13.26
C GLN A 56 0.47 -20.54 13.40
N LYS A 57 0.13 -21.22 12.30
CA LYS A 57 -0.71 -22.43 12.32
C LYS A 57 0.09 -23.75 12.48
N GLU A 58 1.42 -23.68 12.43
CA GLU A 58 2.33 -24.85 12.42
C GLU A 58 3.26 -24.94 13.65
N ARG A 59 2.88 -24.38 14.80
CA ARG A 59 3.51 -24.76 16.09
C ARG A 59 2.71 -25.87 16.76
N PRO A 60 3.11 -27.15 16.67
CA PRO A 60 2.72 -28.12 17.70
C PRO A 60 3.36 -27.68 19.02
N SER A 61 2.58 -27.82 20.10
CA SER A 61 2.91 -27.41 21.48
C SER A 61 4.15 -28.07 22.05
#